data_AF-F3GJF8-F1
#
_entry.id   AF-F3GJF8-F1
#
_cell.length_a   1.000
_cell.length_b   1.000
_cell.length_c   1.000
_cell.angle_alpha   90.00
_cell.angle_beta   90.00
_cell.angle_gamma   90.00
#
_symmetry.space_group_name_H-M   'P 1'
#
loop_
_entity.id
_entity.type
_entity.pdbx_description
1 polymer ?
#
loop_
_entity_poly.entity_id
_entity_poly.type
_entity_poly.pdbx_seq_one_letter_code
_entity_poly.pdbx_strand_id
1 'polypeptide(L)'
;SDWSNLPLEKINNHSYWAAWSVMATAVATNRQDLFDWAVKEYKVAANQVDKDGFLPNEMKRRQRALSYHNYALPPLAMIASFAQANGVDLRPENNGALKRLGDRVLAGVKDPSIFADHNGEKQDMTDLKKDPKFAWLEPYCSLYTCSPDVLEEKHEKQPFKTFRLGGDLTKVFDPSHEKGDKGDNVSE
;
A
#
# COMPACT_ATOMS: atom_id res chain seq x y z
N SER A 1 17.38 -19.67 11.11
CA SER A 1 15.97 -19.59 11.53
C SER A 1 15.18 -19.02 10.38
N ASP A 2 14.13 -19.72 9.95
CA ASP A 2 13.28 -19.24 8.87
C ASP A 2 12.49 -17.99 9.31
N TRP A 3 12.16 -17.08 8.40
CA TRP A 3 11.55 -15.77 8.70
C TRP A 3 10.14 -15.86 9.30
N SER A 4 9.60 -17.06 9.42
CA SER A 4 8.20 -17.40 9.69
C SER A 4 7.73 -17.24 11.15
N ASN A 5 8.63 -16.92 12.09
CA ASN A 5 8.33 -16.86 13.54
C ASN A 5 9.01 -15.66 14.24
N LEU A 6 9.15 -14.53 13.56
CA LEU A 6 9.65 -13.33 14.23
C LEU A 6 8.66 -12.84 15.29
N PRO A 7 9.14 -12.37 16.46
CA PRO A 7 8.29 -11.63 17.39
C PRO A 7 7.59 -10.46 16.67
N LEU A 8 6.32 -10.18 16.99
CA LEU A 8 5.55 -9.10 16.34
C LEU A 8 6.27 -7.75 16.35
N GLU A 9 7.07 -7.47 17.37
CA GLU A 9 7.89 -6.25 17.48
C GLU A 9 8.97 -6.12 16.41
N LYS A 10 9.39 -7.24 15.80
CA LYS A 10 10.38 -7.32 14.73
C LYS A 10 9.74 -7.41 13.33
N ILE A 11 8.42 -7.56 13.26
CA ILE A 11 7.67 -7.56 11.99
C ILE A 11 7.25 -6.11 11.69
N ASN A 12 7.87 -5.55 10.66
CA ASN A 12 7.62 -4.18 10.18
C ASN A 12 7.57 -4.16 8.64
N ASN A 13 7.59 -2.98 8.03
CA ASN A 13 7.57 -2.81 6.58
C ASN A 13 8.51 -3.74 5.79
N HIS A 14 9.68 -4.12 6.32
CA HIS A 14 10.57 -5.08 5.64
C HIS A 14 9.92 -6.45 5.43
N SER A 15 9.19 -6.96 6.42
CA SER A 15 8.43 -8.22 6.30
C SER A 15 7.35 -8.10 5.24
N TYR A 16 6.68 -6.95 5.12
CA TYR A 16 5.62 -6.75 4.13
C TYR A 16 6.21 -6.73 2.71
N TRP A 17 7.35 -6.06 2.52
CA TRP A 17 8.08 -6.05 1.25
C TRP A 17 8.62 -7.44 0.85
N ALA A 18 9.05 -8.24 1.83
CA ALA A 18 9.41 -9.63 1.61
C ALA A 18 8.17 -10.47 1.19
N ALA A 19 7.04 -10.32 1.90
CA ALA A 19 5.79 -10.97 1.56
C ALA A 19 5.29 -10.63 0.15
N TRP A 20 5.43 -9.36 -0.27
CA TRP A 20 5.11 -8.96 -1.64
C TRP A 20 5.99 -9.68 -2.66
N SER A 21 7.30 -9.75 -2.40
CA SER A 21 8.24 -10.43 -3.29
C SER A 21 7.94 -11.93 -3.40
N VAL A 22 7.53 -12.57 -2.30
CA VAL A 22 7.10 -13.97 -2.29
C VAL A 22 5.75 -14.15 -3.00
N MET A 23 4.78 -13.26 -2.81
CA MET A 23 3.49 -13.28 -3.51
C MET A 23 3.67 -13.21 -5.03
N ALA A 24 4.48 -12.25 -5.52
CA ALA A 24 4.76 -12.12 -6.94
C ALA A 24 5.44 -13.38 -7.51
N THR A 25 6.40 -13.94 -6.75
CA THR A 25 7.07 -15.20 -7.11
C THR A 25 6.08 -16.37 -7.15
N ALA A 26 5.19 -16.46 -6.17
CA ALA A 26 4.20 -17.52 -6.04
C ALA A 26 3.27 -17.57 -7.25
N VAL A 27 2.73 -16.41 -7.66
CA VAL A 27 1.86 -16.31 -8.84
C VAL A 27 2.65 -16.60 -10.12
N ALA A 28 3.85 -16.06 -10.28
CA ALA A 28 4.66 -16.29 -11.48
C ALA A 28 5.11 -17.75 -11.66
N THR A 29 5.23 -18.51 -10.57
CA THR A 29 5.71 -19.89 -10.57
C THR A 29 4.64 -20.93 -10.23
N ASN A 30 3.38 -20.50 -10.06
CA ASN A 30 2.26 -21.32 -9.65
C ASN A 30 2.54 -22.15 -8.37
N ARG A 31 3.11 -21.50 -7.34
CA ARG A 31 3.51 -22.14 -6.08
C ARG A 31 2.56 -21.76 -4.93
N GLN A 32 1.57 -22.63 -4.70
CA GLN A 32 0.53 -22.43 -3.68
C GLN A 32 1.09 -22.24 -2.26
N ASP A 33 2.14 -22.98 -1.89
CA ASP A 33 2.76 -22.88 -0.57
C ASP A 33 3.38 -21.50 -0.30
N LEU A 34 3.96 -20.88 -1.34
CA LEU A 34 4.48 -19.52 -1.26
C LEU A 34 3.36 -18.48 -1.22
N PHE A 35 2.28 -18.72 -1.97
CA PHE A 35 1.09 -17.88 -1.95
C PHE A 35 0.46 -17.86 -0.55
N ASP A 36 0.24 -19.04 0.04
CA ASP A 36 -0.33 -19.20 1.37
C ASP A 36 0.54 -18.53 2.45
N TRP A 37 1.86 -18.63 2.32
CA TRP A 37 2.79 -17.93 3.19
C TRP A 37 2.64 -16.41 3.09
N ALA A 38 2.62 -15.86 1.87
CA ALA A 38 2.47 -14.41 1.68
C ALA A 38 1.10 -13.89 2.19
N VAL A 39 0.03 -14.67 2.02
CA VAL A 39 -1.29 -14.38 2.60
C VAL A 39 -1.22 -14.37 4.13
N LYS A 40 -0.54 -15.35 4.73
CA LYS A 40 -0.35 -15.39 6.19
C LYS A 40 0.39 -14.16 6.70
N GLU A 41 1.47 -13.75 6.03
CA GLU A 41 2.23 -12.54 6.41
C GLU A 41 1.40 -11.26 6.26
N TYR A 42 0.56 -11.16 5.22
CA TYR A 42 -0.40 -10.06 5.11
C TYR A 42 -1.35 -10.04 6.31
N LYS A 43 -1.89 -11.19 6.72
CA LYS A 43 -2.80 -11.25 7.88
C LYS A 43 -2.10 -10.81 9.16
N VAL A 44 -0.84 -11.17 9.36
CA VAL A 44 -0.05 -10.64 10.49
C VAL A 44 0.04 -9.13 10.43
N ALA A 45 0.41 -8.55 9.28
CA ALA A 45 0.49 -7.11 9.09
C ALA A 45 -0.86 -6.40 9.31
N ALA A 46 -1.94 -6.95 8.78
CA ALA A 46 -3.29 -6.45 8.95
C ALA A 46 -3.70 -6.42 10.44
N ASN A 47 -3.37 -7.46 11.20
CA ASN A 47 -3.63 -7.53 12.64
C ASN A 47 -2.72 -6.62 13.49
N GLN A 48 -1.64 -6.06 12.92
CA GLN A 48 -0.84 -5.02 13.56
C GLN A 48 -1.45 -3.62 13.41
N VAL A 49 -2.38 -3.42 12.47
CA VAL A 49 -3.08 -2.13 12.32
C VAL A 49 -4.05 -1.97 13.48
N ASP A 50 -3.84 -0.98 14.33
CA ASP A 50 -4.71 -0.72 15.47
C ASP A 50 -6.09 -0.19 15.04
N LYS A 51 -6.97 0.04 16.01
CA LYS A 51 -8.34 0.53 15.79
C LYS A 51 -8.42 1.91 15.13
N ASP A 52 -7.36 2.70 15.18
CA ASP A 52 -7.30 4.06 14.65
C ASP A 52 -6.55 4.12 13.31
N GLY A 53 -5.99 3.00 12.85
CA GLY A 53 -5.31 2.86 11.57
C GLY A 53 -3.79 3.05 11.64
N PHE A 54 -3.20 3.05 12.84
CA PHE A 54 -1.76 3.14 13.00
C PHE A 54 -1.11 1.76 13.08
N LEU A 55 0.15 1.71 12.66
CA LEU A 55 1.06 0.57 12.84
C LEU A 55 2.00 0.91 14.00
N PRO A 56 1.90 0.25 15.16
CA PRO A 56 2.72 0.57 16.34
C PRO A 56 4.23 0.53 16.07
N ASN A 57 4.69 -0.39 15.21
CA ASN A 57 6.11 -0.48 14.86
C ASN A 57 6.59 0.67 13.95
N GLU A 58 5.71 1.21 13.11
CA GLU A 58 6.04 2.37 12.28
C GLU A 58 5.91 3.69 13.07
N MET A 59 5.05 3.74 14.09
CA MET A 59 4.99 4.87 15.03
C MET A 59 6.30 5.07 15.80
N LYS A 60 7.05 4.00 16.07
CA LYS A 60 8.39 4.07 16.69
C LYS A 60 9.42 4.83 15.84
N ARG A 61 9.11 5.18 14.58
CA ARG A 61 9.98 5.93 13.68
C ARG A 61 9.90 7.46 13.87
N ARG A 62 9.21 7.92 14.92
CA ARG A 62 9.20 9.33 15.39
C ARG A 62 8.77 10.29 14.27
N GLN A 63 9.60 11.26 13.90
CA GLN A 63 9.32 12.21 12.83
C GLN A 63 9.07 11.54 11.47
N ARG A 64 9.48 10.29 11.27
CA ARG A 64 9.26 9.56 10.01
C ARG A 64 8.03 8.65 10.06
N ALA A 65 7.25 8.64 11.14
CA ALA A 65 6.14 7.71 11.32
C ALA A 65 5.17 7.71 10.14
N LEU A 66 4.69 8.88 9.70
CA LEU A 66 3.77 8.96 8.56
C LEU A 66 4.39 8.43 7.26
N SER A 67 5.64 8.81 6.96
CA SER A 67 6.37 8.30 5.79
C SER A 67 6.51 6.77 5.81
N TYR A 68 6.71 6.17 7.00
CA TYR A 68 6.79 4.71 7.15
C TYR A 68 5.43 4.02 7.05
N HIS A 69 4.33 4.64 7.51
CA HIS A 69 2.98 4.12 7.26
C HIS A 69 2.66 4.12 5.77
N ASN A 70 2.97 5.22 5.07
CA ASN A 70 2.85 5.28 3.62
C ASN A 70 3.73 4.23 2.93
N TYR A 71 4.93 3.97 3.45
CA TYR A 71 5.84 2.95 2.88
C TYR A 71 5.39 1.51 3.10
N ALA A 72 4.50 1.25 4.07
CA ALA A 72 3.90 -0.06 4.31
C ALA A 72 2.76 -0.39 3.32
N LEU A 73 2.07 0.62 2.78
CA LEU A 73 0.89 0.43 1.92
C LEU A 73 1.19 -0.27 0.58
N PRO A 74 2.24 0.05 -0.19
CA PRO A 74 2.47 -0.58 -1.49
C PRO A 74 2.53 -2.11 -1.48
N PRO A 75 3.36 -2.76 -0.64
CA PRO A 75 3.38 -4.22 -0.62
C PRO A 75 2.05 -4.81 -0.14
N LEU A 76 1.39 -4.20 0.85
CA LEU A 76 0.12 -4.72 1.38
C LEU A 76 -1.02 -4.64 0.35
N ALA A 77 -1.15 -3.50 -0.34
CA ALA A 77 -2.16 -3.33 -1.38
C ALA A 77 -1.92 -4.27 -2.58
N MET A 78 -0.66 -4.46 -2.99
CA MET A 78 -0.32 -5.41 -4.04
C MET A 78 -0.62 -6.86 -3.64
N ILE A 79 -0.28 -7.28 -2.41
CA ILE A 79 -0.62 -8.63 -1.91
C ILE A 79 -2.13 -8.85 -1.91
N ALA A 80 -2.92 -7.89 -1.40
CA ALA A 80 -4.37 -7.98 -1.37
C ALA A 80 -4.98 -8.05 -2.78
N SER A 81 -4.45 -7.28 -3.73
CA SER A 81 -4.87 -7.29 -5.14
C SER A 81 -4.59 -8.64 -5.80
N PHE A 82 -3.37 -9.17 -5.65
CA PHE A 82 -3.00 -10.49 -6.17
C PHE A 82 -3.83 -11.60 -5.52
N ALA A 83 -4.06 -11.53 -4.21
CA ALA A 83 -4.90 -12.49 -3.50
C ALA A 83 -6.35 -12.49 -4.03
N GLN A 84 -6.93 -11.30 -4.24
CA GLN A 84 -8.29 -11.17 -4.76
C GLN A 84 -8.42 -11.77 -6.16
N ALA A 85 -7.46 -11.49 -7.05
CA ALA A 85 -7.43 -12.08 -8.40
C ALA A 85 -7.30 -13.61 -8.41
N ASN A 86 -6.81 -14.20 -7.30
CA ASN A 86 -6.70 -15.64 -7.08
C ASN A 86 -7.81 -16.18 -6.14
N GLY A 87 -8.91 -15.45 -5.97
CA GLY A 87 -10.09 -15.92 -5.25
C GLY A 87 -10.03 -15.82 -3.72
N VAL A 88 -9.05 -15.13 -3.16
CA VAL A 88 -8.91 -14.89 -1.71
C VAL A 88 -9.15 -13.42 -1.37
N ASP A 89 -10.27 -13.11 -0.72
CA ASP A 89 -10.57 -11.75 -0.30
C ASP A 89 -9.93 -11.41 1.06
N LEU A 90 -8.92 -10.54 1.04
CA LEU A 90 -8.20 -10.07 2.22
C LEU A 90 -8.67 -8.70 2.73
N ARG A 91 -9.63 -8.06 2.05
CA ARG A 91 -10.15 -6.74 2.44
C ARG A 91 -10.84 -6.75 3.81
N PRO A 92 -11.59 -7.79 4.22
CA PRO A 92 -12.25 -7.80 5.53
C PRO A 92 -11.30 -8.01 6.72
N GLU A 93 -10.05 -8.43 6.49
CA GLU A 93 -9.10 -8.80 7.54
C GLU A 93 -8.94 -7.67 8.59
N ASN A 94 -9.03 -8.04 9.87
CA ASN A 94 -9.00 -7.12 11.00
C ASN A 94 -9.89 -5.87 10.80
N ASN A 95 -11.17 -6.13 10.49
CA ASN A 95 -12.22 -5.12 10.30
C ASN A 95 -11.82 -4.06 9.25
N GLY A 96 -11.29 -4.49 8.10
CA GLY A 96 -10.88 -3.56 7.05
C GLY A 96 -9.55 -2.86 7.32
N ALA A 97 -8.56 -3.56 7.87
CA ALA A 97 -7.29 -2.97 8.30
C ALA A 97 -6.54 -2.21 7.19
N LEU A 98 -6.46 -2.78 5.98
CA LEU A 98 -5.80 -2.09 4.86
C LEU A 98 -6.51 -0.79 4.49
N LYS A 99 -7.85 -0.79 4.47
CA LYS A 99 -8.63 0.43 4.21
C LYS A 99 -8.39 1.47 5.32
N ARG A 100 -8.46 1.05 6.57
CA ARG A 100 -8.26 1.92 7.73
C ARG A 100 -6.86 2.54 7.77
N LEU A 101 -5.82 1.75 7.42
CA LEU A 101 -4.45 2.23 7.29
C LEU A 101 -4.31 3.23 6.13
N GLY A 102 -4.88 2.92 4.96
CA GLY A 102 -4.87 3.80 3.79
C GLY A 102 -5.54 5.15 4.07
N ASP A 103 -6.74 5.12 4.63
CA ASP A 103 -7.49 6.31 5.03
C ASP A 103 -6.71 7.15 6.07
N ARG A 104 -6.05 6.49 7.05
CA ARG A 104 -5.21 7.18 8.05
C ARG A 104 -4.01 7.88 7.42
N VAL A 105 -3.35 7.24 6.44
CA VAL A 105 -2.22 7.85 5.72
C VAL A 105 -2.69 9.04 4.89
N LEU A 106 -3.79 8.91 4.14
CA LEU A 106 -4.36 10.02 3.36
C LEU A 106 -4.73 11.21 4.24
N ALA A 107 -5.39 10.95 5.38
CA ALA A 107 -5.68 11.98 6.37
C ALA A 107 -4.39 12.63 6.90
N GLY A 108 -3.37 11.83 7.24
CA GLY A 108 -2.09 12.34 7.75
C GLY A 108 -1.26 13.12 6.73
N VAL A 109 -1.40 12.85 5.43
CA VAL A 109 -0.75 13.63 4.37
C VAL A 109 -1.41 14.99 4.23
N LYS A 110 -2.76 15.04 4.32
CA LYS A 110 -3.53 16.30 4.33
C LYS A 110 -3.27 17.12 5.60
N ASP A 111 -3.22 16.45 6.75
CA ASP A 111 -2.95 17.05 8.05
C ASP A 111 -1.93 16.23 8.86
N PRO A 112 -0.64 16.60 8.81
CA PRO A 112 0.42 15.89 9.55
C PRO A 112 0.30 15.99 11.07
N SER A 113 -0.54 16.89 11.61
CA SER A 113 -0.75 16.99 13.06
C SER A 113 -1.34 15.72 13.65
N ILE A 114 -2.15 14.97 12.88
CA ILE A 114 -2.71 13.67 13.29
C ILE A 114 -1.64 12.70 13.79
N PHE A 115 -0.46 12.70 13.15
CA PHE A 115 0.67 11.86 13.56
C PHE A 115 1.52 12.52 14.64
N ALA A 116 1.69 13.85 14.57
CA ALA A 116 2.45 14.60 15.56
C ALA A 116 1.79 14.57 16.94
N ASP A 117 0.47 14.65 17.02
CA ASP A 117 -0.30 14.59 18.27
C ASP A 117 -0.17 13.22 18.94
N HIS A 118 0.01 12.17 18.14
CA HIS A 118 0.16 10.80 18.65
C HIS A 118 1.57 10.53 19.21
N ASN A 119 2.63 11.13 18.66
CA ASN A 119 4.01 10.83 19.07
C ASN A 119 4.82 12.01 19.60
N GLY A 120 4.25 13.21 19.61
CA GLY A 120 4.90 14.45 20.04
C GLY A 120 5.90 15.03 19.05
N GLU A 121 6.00 14.51 17.82
CA GLU A 121 7.07 14.85 16.88
C GLU A 121 6.51 15.39 15.55
N LYS A 122 7.02 16.54 15.11
CA LYS A 122 6.71 17.08 13.79
C LYS A 122 7.14 16.11 12.70
N GLN A 123 6.24 15.78 11.78
CA GLN A 123 6.52 14.79 10.72
C GLN A 123 7.43 15.34 9.62
N ASP A 124 8.35 14.49 9.16
CA ASP A 124 9.19 14.69 7.97
C ASP A 124 8.40 14.30 6.73
N MET A 125 7.97 15.32 5.99
CA MET A 125 7.16 15.19 4.77
C MET A 125 7.99 15.01 3.50
N THR A 126 9.33 14.91 3.59
CA THR A 126 10.21 14.94 2.42
C THR A 126 9.91 13.81 1.42
N ASP A 127 9.63 12.60 1.91
CA ASP A 127 9.28 11.49 1.02
C ASP A 127 7.85 11.58 0.49
N LEU A 128 6.92 12.15 1.26
CA LEU A 128 5.51 12.30 0.89
C LEU A 128 5.26 13.41 -0.15
N LYS A 129 6.31 14.15 -0.53
CA LYS A 129 6.29 15.07 -1.67
C LYS A 129 6.63 14.40 -3.01
N LYS A 130 6.95 13.11 -3.01
CA LYS A 130 7.37 12.38 -4.21
C LYS A 130 6.21 11.51 -4.68
N ASP A 131 5.63 11.84 -5.83
CA ASP A 131 4.46 11.15 -6.37
C ASP A 131 4.63 9.62 -6.46
N PRO A 132 5.77 9.05 -6.89
CA PRO A 132 5.96 7.60 -6.94
C PRO A 132 5.79 6.87 -5.59
N LYS A 133 5.82 7.59 -4.46
CA LYS A 133 5.57 7.02 -3.13
C LYS A 133 4.09 6.70 -2.87
N PHE A 134 3.19 7.16 -3.73
CA PHE A 134 1.76 6.91 -3.69
C PHE A 134 1.30 5.85 -4.70
N ALA A 135 2.23 5.11 -5.32
CA ALA A 135 1.91 4.05 -6.27
C ALA A 135 0.96 2.96 -5.71
N TRP A 136 0.80 2.89 -4.39
CA TRP A 136 -0.16 2.02 -3.72
C TRP A 136 -1.62 2.41 -3.99
N LEU A 137 -1.90 3.65 -4.42
CA LEU A 137 -3.24 4.10 -4.81
C LEU A 137 -3.81 3.29 -5.98
N GLU A 138 -2.96 2.75 -6.86
CA GLU A 138 -3.40 1.93 -7.99
C GLU A 138 -4.11 0.63 -7.55
N PRO A 139 -3.43 -0.32 -6.87
CA PRO A 139 -4.11 -1.49 -6.34
C PRO A 139 -5.14 -1.14 -5.24
N TYR A 140 -4.95 -0.05 -4.49
CA TYR A 140 -5.89 0.33 -3.44
C TYR A 140 -7.25 0.75 -4.01
N CYS A 141 -7.27 1.61 -5.05
CA CYS A 141 -8.50 2.04 -5.69
C CYS A 141 -9.10 0.99 -6.65
N SER A 142 -8.37 -0.08 -6.99
CA SER A 142 -8.97 -1.27 -7.61
C SER A 142 -9.65 -2.18 -6.58
N LEU A 143 -9.13 -2.24 -5.36
CA LEU A 143 -9.68 -3.06 -4.26
C LEU A 143 -10.90 -2.43 -3.60
N TYR A 144 -10.90 -1.09 -3.50
CA TYR A 144 -11.93 -0.29 -2.82
C TYR A 144 -12.45 0.81 -3.74
N THR A 145 -13.72 1.19 -3.56
CA THR A 145 -14.25 2.41 -4.17
C THR A 145 -13.63 3.63 -3.49
N CYS A 146 -12.65 4.25 -4.14
CA CYS A 146 -12.05 5.51 -3.70
C CYS A 146 -13.01 6.68 -3.90
N SER A 147 -12.94 7.68 -3.02
CA SER A 147 -13.71 8.92 -3.16
C SER A 147 -13.17 9.77 -4.32
N PRO A 148 -13.97 10.70 -4.87
CA PRO A 148 -13.55 11.53 -5.99
C PRO A 148 -12.25 12.31 -5.75
N ASP A 149 -12.04 12.84 -4.55
CA ASP A 149 -10.83 13.57 -4.17
C ASP A 149 -9.58 12.68 -4.16
N VAL A 150 -9.71 11.41 -3.75
CA VAL A 150 -8.60 10.45 -3.77
C VAL A 150 -8.30 10.01 -5.20
N LEU A 151 -9.33 9.89 -6.05
CA LEU A 151 -9.15 9.59 -7.47
C LEU A 151 -8.48 10.75 -8.22
N GLU A 152 -8.87 11.99 -7.92
CA GLU A 152 -8.22 13.19 -8.45
C GLU A 152 -6.75 13.24 -8.04
N GLU A 153 -6.44 13.07 -6.75
CA GLU A 153 -5.05 12.99 -6.26
C GLU A 153 -4.27 11.84 -6.92
N LYS A 154 -4.90 10.67 -7.13
CA LYS A 154 -4.29 9.56 -7.86
C LYS A 154 -3.92 10.00 -9.28
N HIS A 155 -4.87 10.61 -10.02
CA HIS A 155 -4.66 11.01 -11.41
C HIS A 155 -3.62 12.12 -11.57
N GLU A 156 -3.57 13.09 -10.66
CA GLU A 156 -2.52 14.14 -10.66
C GLU A 156 -1.11 13.57 -10.49
N LYS A 157 -1.00 12.41 -9.82
CA LYS A 157 0.27 11.74 -9.50
C LYS A 157 0.66 10.65 -10.49
N GLN A 158 -0.27 10.22 -11.32
CA GLN A 158 0.00 9.26 -12.38
C GLN A 158 0.91 9.88 -13.45
N PRO A 159 1.71 9.06 -14.16
CA PRO A 159 1.81 7.61 -14.03
C PRO A 159 2.74 7.16 -12.88
N PHE A 160 2.34 6.10 -12.18
CA PHE A 160 3.14 5.48 -11.11
C PHE A 160 4.08 4.41 -11.66
N LYS A 161 5.35 4.80 -11.84
CA LYS A 161 6.43 3.90 -12.25
C LYS A 161 7.35 3.58 -11.08
N THR A 162 7.39 2.32 -10.64
CA THR A 162 8.21 1.87 -9.52
C THR A 162 8.78 0.47 -9.75
N PHE A 163 10.10 0.39 -9.80
CA PHE A 163 10.82 -0.86 -10.07
C PHE A 163 10.57 -1.95 -9.01
N ARG A 164 10.28 -1.57 -7.75
CA ARG A 164 10.06 -2.53 -6.66
C ARG A 164 8.72 -3.27 -6.77
N LEU A 165 7.78 -2.76 -7.56
CA LEU A 165 6.46 -3.36 -7.76
C LEU A 165 6.28 -3.91 -9.18
N GLY A 166 7.36 -3.99 -9.98
CA GLY A 166 7.32 -4.56 -11.32
C GLY A 166 7.22 -3.57 -12.46
N GLY A 167 7.34 -2.25 -12.20
CA GLY A 167 7.43 -1.23 -13.25
C GLY A 167 6.25 -0.27 -13.25
N ASP A 168 5.52 -0.20 -14.35
CA ASP A 168 4.43 0.75 -14.57
C ASP A 168 3.11 0.21 -14.01
N LEU A 169 2.72 0.69 -12.83
CA LEU A 169 1.50 0.23 -12.17
C LEU A 169 0.26 0.85 -12.79
N THR A 170 0.35 2.10 -13.26
CA THR A 170 -0.77 2.77 -13.93
C THR A 170 -1.19 2.03 -15.17
N LYS A 171 -0.23 1.56 -15.97
CA LYS A 171 -0.55 0.72 -17.13
C LYS A 171 -1.27 -0.58 -16.78
N VAL A 172 -1.01 -1.14 -15.60
CA VAL A 172 -1.60 -2.42 -15.14
C VAL A 172 -3.00 -2.21 -14.55
N PHE A 173 -3.19 -1.17 -13.74
CA PHE A 173 -4.41 -0.97 -12.96
C PHE A 173 -5.37 0.08 -13.54
N ASP A 174 -4.88 0.99 -14.38
CA ASP A 174 -5.65 2.07 -15.01
C ASP A 174 -5.17 2.34 -16.45
N PRO A 175 -5.29 1.34 -17.36
CA PRO A 175 -4.80 1.44 -18.73
C PRO A 175 -5.53 2.49 -19.58
N SER A 176 -6.68 3.01 -19.10
CA SER A 176 -7.40 4.12 -19.73
C SER A 176 -6.67 5.45 -19.58
N HIS A 177 -5.93 5.67 -18.50
CA HIS A 177 -5.26 6.93 -18.24
C HIS A 177 -4.19 7.26 -19.29
N GLU A 178 -3.41 6.27 -19.75
CA GLU A 178 -2.42 6.48 -20.83
C GLU A 178 -3.06 6.89 -22.17
N LYS A 179 -4.35 6.61 -22.39
CA LYS A 179 -5.05 6.98 -23.62
C LYS A 179 -5.54 8.42 -23.62
N GLY A 180 -5.80 9.02 -22.45
CA GLY A 180 -6.34 10.38 -22.33
C GLY A 180 -5.33 11.51 -22.59
N ASP A 181 -4.04 11.28 -22.37
CA ASP A 181 -2.98 12.28 -22.60
C ASP A 181 -2.46 12.32 -24.04
N LYS A 182 -2.80 11.32 -24.86
CA LYS A 182 -2.54 11.36 -26.31
C LYS A 182 -3.78 11.86 -27.03
N GLY A 183 -3.94 13.18 -26.97
CA GLY A 183 -4.93 14.01 -27.66
C GLY A 183 -5.89 13.28 -28.61
N ASP A 184 -7.16 13.24 -28.20
CA ASP A 184 -8.30 13.37 -29.10
C ASP A 184 -8.22 14.74 -29.79
N ASN A 185 -7.31 14.87 -30.75
CA ASN A 185 -7.32 15.87 -31.80
C ASN A 185 -7.40 15.14 -33.13
N VAL A 186 -8.56 14.53 -33.38
CA VAL A 186 -9.02 14.28 -34.75
C VAL A 186 -10.44 14.83 -34.81
N SER A 187 -10.51 16.11 -35.18
CA SER A 187 -11.72 16.73 -35.72
C SER A 187 -12.05 16.08 -37.05
N GLU A 188 -13.25 15.48 -37.17
CA GLU A 188 -13.99 15.40 -38.44
C GLU A 188 -14.75 16.69 -38.69
#